data_AF-A0A9D7E459-F1
#
_entry.id   AF-A0A9D7E459-F1
#
_cell.length_a   1.000
_cell.length_b   1.000
_cell.length_c   1.000
_cell.angle_alpha   90.00
_cell.angle_beta   90.00
_cell.angle_gamma   90.00
#
_symmetry.space_group_name_H-M   'P 1'
#
loop_
_entity.id
_entity.type
_entity.pdbx_description
1 polymer ?
#
loop_
_entity_poly.entity_id
_entity_poly.type
_entity_poly.pdbx_seq_one_letter_code
_entity_poly.pdbx_strand_id
1 'polypeptide(L)'
;MKDVTAPDYLSPEQIELFARLADKVVGLGFALPAILFLETTRPLNFVGSQVMLFFQPMLRSFFTLRDYDLLQQALERRETLGYLTELIEARDEAAHEREREQKAQRKAEKLARKAAKRKS
;
A
#
# COMPACT_ATOMS: atom_id res chain seq x y z
N MET A 1 -9.95 -10.34 -1.25
CA MET A 1 -9.44 -8.96 -1.10
C MET A 1 -10.30 -8.29 -0.06
N LYS A 2 -9.74 -7.76 1.02
CA LYS A 2 -10.51 -6.94 1.97
C LYS A 2 -11.01 -5.71 1.20
N ASP A 3 -12.32 -5.49 1.19
CA ASP A 3 -12.89 -4.24 0.71
C ASP A 3 -12.67 -3.18 1.79
N VAL A 4 -11.61 -2.39 1.62
CA VAL A 4 -11.33 -1.25 2.50
C VAL A 4 -12.33 -0.15 2.16
N THR A 5 -13.21 0.16 3.11
CA THR A 5 -14.27 1.16 2.91
C THR A 5 -13.67 2.55 3.02
N ALA A 6 -13.86 3.37 1.99
CA ALA A 6 -13.38 4.74 2.00
C ALA A 6 -14.21 5.60 2.99
N PRO A 7 -13.56 6.46 3.80
CA PRO A 7 -14.26 7.41 4.65
C PRO A 7 -15.10 8.41 3.84
N ASP A 8 -16.28 8.77 4.35
CA ASP A 8 -17.24 9.66 3.70
C ASP A 8 -16.75 11.10 3.51
N TYR A 9 -15.71 11.48 4.24
CA TYR A 9 -15.13 12.82 4.23
C TYR A 9 -13.93 13.00 3.31
N LEU A 10 -13.42 11.93 2.70
CA LEU A 10 -12.35 12.03 1.72
C LEU A 10 -12.96 12.26 0.33
N SER A 11 -12.35 13.16 -0.44
CA SER A 11 -12.74 13.32 -1.84
C SER A 11 -12.33 12.08 -2.65
N PRO A 12 -12.99 11.80 -3.80
CA PRO A 12 -12.57 10.74 -4.71
C PRO A 12 -11.09 10.82 -5.12
N GLU A 13 -10.56 12.04 -5.26
CA GLU A 13 -9.17 12.27 -5.63
C GLU A 13 -8.21 11.92 -4.48
N GLN A 14 -8.61 12.21 -3.24
CA GLN A 14 -7.86 11.81 -2.05
C GLN A 14 -7.86 10.29 -1.89
N ILE A 15 -9.02 9.64 -2.09
CA ILE A 15 -9.14 8.18 -2.04
C ILE A 15 -8.18 7.52 -3.04
N GLU A 16 -8.17 7.97 -4.29
CA GLU A 16 -7.25 7.48 -5.32
C GLU A 16 -5.78 7.75 -4.95
N LEU A 17 -5.49 8.89 -4.33
CA LEU A 17 -4.14 9.21 -3.85
C LEU A 17 -3.64 8.24 -2.78
N PHE A 18 -4.47 7.93 -1.77
CA PHE A 18 -4.11 6.97 -0.74
C PHE A 18 -3.96 5.56 -1.29
N ALA A 19 -4.80 5.16 -2.27
CA ALA A 19 -4.64 3.88 -2.96
C ALA A 19 -3.29 3.80 -3.68
N ARG A 20 -2.91 4.83 -4.45
CA ARG A 20 -1.60 4.92 -5.11
C ARG A 20 -0.45 4.92 -4.11
N LEU A 21 -0.59 5.61 -2.98
CA LEU A 21 0.43 5.64 -1.93
C LEU A 21 0.64 4.25 -1.34
N ALA A 22 -0.44 3.53 -1.00
CA ALA A 22 -0.38 2.16 -0.50
C ALA A 22 0.30 1.22 -1.51
N ASP A 23 -0.03 1.33 -2.81
CA ASP A 23 0.62 0.54 -3.85
C ASP A 23 2.14 0.80 -3.92
N LYS A 24 2.58 2.05 -3.72
CA LYS A 24 4.01 2.40 -3.68
C LYS A 24 4.69 1.86 -2.44
N VAL A 25 4.06 1.98 -1.28
CA VAL A 25 4.58 1.43 -0.02
C VAL A 25 4.82 -0.08 -0.15
N VAL A 26 3.81 -0.83 -0.62
CA VAL A 26 3.90 -2.28 -0.79
C VAL A 26 4.89 -2.65 -1.90
N GLY A 27 4.85 -1.97 -3.03
CA GLY A 27 5.76 -2.23 -4.15
C GLY A 27 7.23 -2.03 -3.82
N LEU A 28 7.54 -1.22 -2.80
CA LEU A 28 8.91 -1.02 -2.28
C LEU A 28 9.28 -2.00 -1.16
N GLY A 29 8.36 -2.85 -0.69
CA GLY A 29 8.56 -3.72 0.48
C GLY A 29 8.52 -2.99 1.82
N PHE A 30 7.84 -1.84 1.88
CA PHE A 30 7.76 -0.96 3.05
C PHE A 30 6.48 -1.13 3.87
N ALA A 31 5.66 -2.15 3.60
CA ALA A 31 4.37 -2.34 4.28
C ALA A 31 4.50 -2.41 5.80
N LEU A 32 5.32 -3.34 6.32
CA LEU A 32 5.54 -3.52 7.76
C LEU A 32 6.07 -2.25 8.47
N PRO A 33 7.17 -1.60 8.02
CA PRO A 33 7.64 -0.38 8.68
C PRO A 33 6.64 0.78 8.58
N ALA A 34 5.88 0.89 7.49
CA ALA A 34 4.84 1.92 7.35
C ALA A 34 3.67 1.70 8.32
N ILE A 35 3.18 0.47 8.47
CA ILE A 35 2.10 0.14 9.41
C ILE A 35 2.54 0.45 10.85
N LEU A 36 3.73 -0.01 11.26
CA LEU A 36 4.25 0.25 12.60
C LEU A 36 4.39 1.76 12.87
N PHE A 37 4.89 2.52 11.90
CA PHE A 37 4.97 3.97 12.01
C PHE A 37 3.59 4.62 12.15
N LEU A 38 2.60 4.21 11.36
CA LEU A 38 1.23 4.75 11.42
C LEU A 38 0.53 4.41 12.75
N GLU A 39 0.74 3.21 13.29
CA GLU A 39 0.22 2.81 14.61
C GLU A 39 0.81 3.68 15.73
N THR A 40 2.13 3.93 15.69
CA THR A 40 2.81 4.74 16.73
C THR A 40 2.51 6.23 16.65
N THR A 41 2.05 6.72 15.51
CA THR A 41 1.70 8.15 15.31
C THR A 41 0.25 8.46 15.67
N ARG A 42 -0.60 7.43 15.83
CA ARG A 42 -2.02 7.55 16.20
C ARG A 42 -2.33 8.31 17.51
N PRO A 43 -1.52 8.25 18.59
CA PRO A 43 -1.80 8.98 19.85
C PRO A 43 -1.34 10.45 19.87
N LEU A 44 -0.75 10.98 18.79
CA LEU A 44 -0.16 12.33 18.77
C LEU A 44 -1.14 13.36 18.17
N ASN A 45 -1.15 14.59 18.69
CA ASN A 45 -2.07 15.65 18.24
C ASN A 45 -1.61 16.40 16.97
N PHE A 46 -0.45 16.07 16.37
CA PHE A 46 0.17 16.85 15.28
C PHE A 46 0.80 15.97 14.19
N VAL A 47 -0.01 15.12 13.56
CA VAL A 47 0.50 13.95 12.81
C VAL A 47 0.76 14.20 11.32
N GLY A 48 0.07 15.16 10.70
CA GLY A 48 0.17 15.40 9.26
C GLY A 48 1.61 15.64 8.78
N SER A 49 2.35 16.55 9.43
CA SER A 49 3.73 16.87 9.02
C SER A 49 4.70 15.68 9.17
N GLN A 50 4.57 14.90 10.24
CA GLN A 50 5.47 13.75 10.48
C GLN A 50 5.20 12.61 9.51
N VAL A 51 3.93 12.37 9.18
CA VAL A 51 3.54 11.38 8.17
C VAL A 51 4.04 11.80 6.79
N MET A 52 3.88 13.07 6.43
CA MET A 52 4.39 13.60 5.16
C MET A 52 5.92 13.51 5.05
N LEU A 53 6.65 13.70 6.15
CA LEU A 53 8.11 13.52 6.20
C LEU A 53 8.52 12.06 6.05
N PHE A 54 7.85 11.14 6.74
CA PHE A 54 8.14 9.70 6.65
C PHE A 54 7.95 9.19 5.22
N PHE A 55 6.85 9.56 4.56
CA PHE A 55 6.55 9.14 3.19
C PHE A 55 7.21 10.01 2.11
N GLN A 56 7.98 11.04 2.49
CA GLN A 56 8.60 11.98 1.56
C GLN A 56 9.37 11.31 0.40
N PRO A 57 10.15 10.22 0.59
CA PRO A 57 10.84 9.55 -0.52
C PRO A 57 9.88 9.03 -1.59
N MET A 58 8.70 8.55 -1.20
CA MET A 58 7.68 8.04 -2.12
C MET A 58 6.93 9.20 -2.79
N LEU A 59 6.59 10.23 -2.00
CA LEU A 59 5.89 11.41 -2.47
C LEU A 59 6.70 12.18 -3.52
N ARG A 60 7.97 12.46 -3.27
CA ARG A 60 8.82 13.23 -4.20
C ARG A 60 9.10 12.52 -5.53
N SER A 61 9.10 11.20 -5.52
CA SER A 61 9.48 10.40 -6.69
C SER A 61 8.30 10.13 -7.63
N PHE A 62 7.07 10.06 -7.10
CA PHE A 62 5.90 9.58 -7.85
C PHE A 62 4.66 10.47 -7.77
N PHE A 63 4.65 11.53 -6.95
CA PHE A 63 3.49 12.39 -6.73
C PHE A 63 3.80 13.84 -7.09
N THR A 64 2.76 14.56 -7.52
CA THR A 64 2.82 15.98 -7.88
C THR A 64 2.72 16.89 -6.66
N LEU A 65 2.99 18.19 -6.82
CA LEU A 65 2.75 19.17 -5.75
C LEU A 65 1.28 19.22 -5.34
N ARG A 66 0.35 19.12 -6.30
CA ARG A 66 -1.09 19.06 -6.01
C ARG A 66 -1.44 17.82 -5.18
N ASP A 67 -0.84 16.69 -5.51
CA ASP A 67 -1.04 15.45 -4.75
C ASP A 67 -0.54 15.60 -3.31
N TYR A 68 0.59 16.29 -3.11
CA TYR A 68 1.14 16.61 -1.80
C TYR A 68 0.16 17.46 -0.97
N ASP A 69 -0.42 18.50 -1.57
CA ASP A 69 -1.40 19.37 -0.91
C ASP A 69 -2.67 18.60 -0.51
N LEU A 70 -3.18 17.74 -1.40
CA LEU A 70 -4.37 16.92 -1.15
C LEU A 70 -4.15 15.90 -0.03
N LEU A 71 -2.96 15.28 0.02
CA LEU A 71 -2.57 14.39 1.10
C LEU A 71 -2.44 15.15 2.42
N GLN A 72 -1.80 16.32 2.42
CA GLN A 72 -1.68 17.14 3.62
C GLN A 72 -3.04 17.51 4.20
N GLN A 73 -3.98 17.94 3.35
CA GLN A 73 -5.35 18.27 3.77
C GLN A 73 -6.07 17.05 4.35
N ALA A 74 -5.95 15.88 3.72
CA ALA A 74 -6.59 14.66 4.22
C ALA A 74 -6.02 14.21 5.58
N LEU A 75 -4.72 14.40 5.80
CA LEU A 75 -4.02 14.01 7.03
C LEU A 75 -4.30 14.94 8.22
N GLU A 76 -5.02 16.05 8.04
CA GLU A 76 -5.56 16.85 9.15
C GLU A 76 -6.56 16.04 9.99
N ARG A 77 -7.21 15.06 9.37
CA ARG A 77 -8.12 14.13 10.04
C ARG A 77 -7.38 12.89 10.49
N ARG A 78 -7.30 12.65 11.80
CA ARG A 78 -6.55 11.50 12.35
C ARG A 78 -7.06 10.15 11.85
N GLU A 79 -8.35 10.05 11.57
CA GLU A 79 -9.00 8.82 11.12
C GLU A 79 -8.48 8.38 9.74
N THR A 80 -7.97 9.32 8.94
CA THR A 80 -7.32 9.04 7.64
C THR A 80 -6.12 8.12 7.77
N LEU A 81 -5.42 8.14 8.92
CA LEU A 81 -4.28 7.25 9.16
C LEU A 81 -4.72 5.79 9.28
N GLY A 82 -5.86 5.54 9.92
CA GLY A 82 -6.45 4.20 9.99
C GLY A 82 -6.79 3.68 8.59
N TYR A 83 -7.40 4.54 7.77
CA TYR A 83 -7.70 4.21 6.38
C TYR A 83 -6.43 3.87 5.57
N LEU A 84 -5.35 4.66 5.69
CA LEU A 84 -4.08 4.36 5.03
C LEU A 84 -3.46 3.06 5.53
N THR A 85 -3.50 2.79 6.84
CA THR A 85 -3.03 1.52 7.41
C THR A 85 -3.78 0.33 6.80
N GLU A 86 -5.11 0.36 6.78
CA GLU A 86 -5.94 -0.71 6.21
C GLU A 86 -5.68 -0.92 4.71
N LEU A 87 -5.47 0.17 3.95
CA LEU A 87 -5.09 0.09 2.55
C LEU A 87 -3.74 -0.62 2.36
N ILE A 88 -2.72 -0.25 3.15
CA ILE A 88 -1.40 -0.87 3.06
C ILE A 88 -1.50 -2.37 3.38
N GLU A 89 -2.21 -2.74 4.43
CA GLU A 89 -2.44 -4.15 4.79
C GLU A 89 -3.13 -4.93 3.67
N ALA A 90 -4.24 -4.40 3.13
CA ALA A 90 -4.98 -5.06 2.06
C ALA A 90 -4.14 -5.23 0.79
N ARG A 91 -3.29 -4.25 0.46
CA ARG A 91 -2.38 -4.32 -0.69
C ARG A 91 -1.24 -5.32 -0.47
N ASP A 92 -0.69 -5.39 0.73
CA ASP A 92 0.37 -6.32 1.09
C ASP A 92 -0.12 -7.78 1.08
N GLU A 93 -1.29 -8.03 1.69
CA GLU A 93 -1.98 -9.33 1.64
C GLU A 93 -2.19 -9.78 0.19
N ALA A 94 -2.74 -8.92 -0.66
CA ALA A 94 -2.98 -9.20 -2.07
C ALA A 94 -1.69 -9.45 -2.86
N ALA A 95 -0.61 -8.70 -2.58
CA ALA A 95 0.69 -8.90 -3.21
C ALA A 95 1.28 -10.27 -2.85
N HIS A 96 1.20 -10.67 -1.58
CA HIS A 96 1.66 -11.97 -1.11
C HIS A 96 0.82 -13.14 -1.67
N GLU A 97 -0.48 -12.98 -1.85
CA GLU A 97 -1.33 -13.97 -2.55
C GLU A 97 -0.88 -14.16 -3.99
N ARG A 98 -0.75 -13.06 -4.75
CA ARG A 98 -0.29 -13.10 -6.15
C ARG A 98 1.08 -13.74 -6.28
N GLU A 99 2.01 -13.45 -5.37
CA GLU A 99 3.35 -14.04 -5.38
C GLU A 99 3.30 -15.57 -5.15
N ARG A 100 2.47 -16.02 -4.21
CA ARG A 100 2.27 -17.46 -3.91
C ARG A 100 1.68 -18.20 -5.12
N GLU A 101 0.66 -17.63 -5.76
CA GLU A 101 0.05 -18.19 -6.96
C GLU A 101 1.04 -18.29 -8.12
N GLN A 102 1.79 -17.21 -8.39
CA GLN A 102 2.82 -17.21 -9.42
C GLN A 102 3.90 -18.26 -9.17
N LYS A 103 4.35 -18.41 -7.91
CA LYS A 103 5.32 -19.45 -7.53
C LYS A 103 4.76 -20.86 -7.76
N ALA A 104 3.49 -21.09 -7.42
CA ALA A 104 2.81 -22.37 -7.65
C ALA A 104 2.69 -22.70 -9.15
N GLN A 105 2.25 -21.72 -9.95
CA GLN A 105 2.15 -21.84 -11.42
C GLN A 105 3.51 -22.15 -12.06
N ARG A 106 4.55 -21.37 -11.71
CA ARG A 106 5.93 -21.60 -12.20
C ARG A 106 6.45 -22.99 -11.82
N LYS A 107 6.11 -23.49 -10.63
CA LYS A 107 6.49 -24.85 -10.19
C LYS A 107 5.76 -25.92 -11.00
N ALA A 108 4.46 -25.76 -11.23
CA ALA A 108 3.65 -26.69 -12.03
C ALA A 108 4.13 -26.76 -13.48
N GLU A 109 4.40 -25.62 -14.12
CA GLU A 109 4.92 -25.54 -15.49
C GLU A 109 6.29 -26.25 -15.62
N LYS A 110 7.20 -26.00 -14.66
CA LYS A 110 8.50 -26.68 -14.61
C LYS A 110 8.37 -28.20 -14.48
N LEU A 111 7.42 -28.68 -13.69
CA LEU A 111 7.16 -30.12 -13.52
C LEU A 111 6.58 -30.75 -14.79
N ALA A 112 5.61 -30.09 -15.44
CA ALA A 112 5.02 -30.54 -16.70
C ALA A 112 6.08 -30.65 -17.81
N ARG A 113 6.94 -29.63 -17.96
CA ARG A 113 8.04 -29.64 -18.94
C ARG A 113 9.04 -30.77 -18.69
N LYS A 114 9.36 -31.07 -17.42
CA LYS A 114 10.23 -32.22 -17.06
C LYS A 114 9.58 -33.56 -17.39
N ALA A 115 8.28 -33.72 -17.14
CA ALA A 115 7.55 -34.94 -17.44
C ALA A 115 7.47 -35.20 -18.95
N ALA A 116 7.24 -34.15 -19.76
CA ALA A 116 7.21 -34.26 -21.22
C ALA A 116 8.58 -34.70 -21.79
N LYS A 117 9.69 -34.15 -21.28
CA LYS A 117 11.05 -34.52 -21.70
C LYS A 117 11.46 -35.96 -21.35
N ARG A 118 10.83 -36.59 -20.34
CA ARG A 118 11.10 -37.99 -19.95
C ARG A 118 10.31 -39.01 -20.76
N LYS A 119 9.27 -38.57 -21.48
CA LYS A 119 8.39 -39.41 -22.31
C LYS A 119 8.76 -39.38 -23.80
N SER A 120 9.72 -38.55 -24.19
CA SER A 120 10.33 -38.47 -25.51
C SER A 120 11.73 -39.07 -25.47
#